data_AF-A0A958R4H3-F1
#
_entry.id   AF-A0A958R4H3-F1
#
_cell.length_a   1.000
_cell.length_b   1.000
_cell.length_c   1.000
_cell.angle_alpha   90.00
_cell.angle_beta   90.00
_cell.angle_gamma   90.00
#
_symmetry.space_group_name_H-M   'P 1'
#
loop_
_entity.id
_entity.type
_entity.pdbx_description
1 polymer ?
#
loop_
_entity_poly.entity_id
_entity_poly.type
_entity_poly.pdbx_seq_one_letter_code
_entity_poly.pdbx_strand_id
1 'polypeptide(L)' 'MAQITVSFETTPNPQSMKFNFSAPIAEEMAEFNDAGNCRRSPLATKIFGFPWAAGIMIGHDFVTIT' A
#
# COMPACT_ATOMS: atom_id res chain seq x y z
N MET A 1 21.06 -8.92 5.80
CA MET A 1 19.97 -8.11 5.22
C MET A 1 19.29 -7.40 6.37
N ALA A 2 18.93 -6.12 6.22
CA ALA A 2 18.18 -5.41 7.27
C ALA A 2 16.74 -5.94 7.31
N GLN A 3 16.20 -6.14 8.50
CA GLN A 3 14.84 -6.60 8.70
C GLN A 3 13.87 -5.42 8.56
N ILE A 4 12.88 -5.54 7.68
CA ILE A 4 11.77 -4.59 7.59
C ILE A 4 10.65 -5.07 8.52
N THR A 5 10.20 -4.20 9.42
CA THR A 5 9.01 -4.45 10.24
C THR A 5 7.83 -3.67 9.69
N VAL A 6 6.62 -4.22 9.91
CA VAL A 6 5.37 -3.60 9.47
C VAL A 6 4.44 -3.49 10.68
N SER A 7 3.90 -2.30 10.93
CA SER A 7 2.81 -2.05 11.88
C SER A 7 1.56 -1.57 11.13
N PHE A 8 0.39 -1.67 11.74
CA PHE A 8 -0.86 -1.21 11.12
C PHE A 8 -1.65 -0.31 12.07
N GLU A 9 -2.41 0.61 11.48
CA GLU A 9 -3.29 1.53 12.19
C GLU A 9 -4.61 1.74 11.43
N THR A 10 -5.68 1.93 12.18
CA THR A 10 -6.98 2.31 11.63
C THR A 10 -6.93 3.75 11.13
N THR A 11 -7.58 4.01 10.01
CA THR A 11 -7.75 5.37 9.49
C THR A 11 -9.12 5.93 9.92
N PRO A 12 -9.36 7.25 9.83
CA PRO A 12 -10.70 7.82 10.05
C PRO A 12 -11.77 7.25 9.09
N ASN A 13 -11.36 6.74 7.92
CA ASN A 13 -12.23 5.99 7.03
C ASN A 13 -12.27 4.51 7.47
N PRO A 14 -13.43 3.97 7.90
CA PRO A 14 -13.54 2.59 8.38
C PRO A 14 -13.32 1.53 7.29
N GLN A 15 -13.35 1.93 6.01
CA GLN A 15 -13.08 1.03 4.89
C GLN A 15 -11.59 0.92 4.56
N SER A 16 -10.72 1.70 5.21
CA SER A 16 -9.29 1.70 4.92
C SER A 16 -8.40 1.45 6.14
N MET A 17 -7.30 0.74 5.89
CA MET A 17 -6.25 0.43 6.87
C MET A 17 -4.91 0.94 6.34
N LYS A 18 -4.10 1.53 7.23
CA LYS A 18 -2.74 1.98 6.92
C LYS A 18 -1.71 1.03 7.52
N PHE A 19 -0.71 0.67 6.72
CA PHE A 19 0.41 -0.18 7.07
C PHE A 19 1.70 0.65 7.00
N ASN A 20 2.40 0.82 8.12
CA ASN A 20 3.64 1.58 8.21
C ASN A 20 4.85 0.64 8.21
N PHE A 21 5.91 1.00 7.50
CA PHE A 21 7.13 0.22 7.33
C PHE A 21 8.29 0.89 8.07
N SER A 22 9.23 0.10 8.59
CA SER A 22 10.41 0.63 9.31
C SER A 22 11.47 1.27 8.40
N ALA A 23 11.25 1.29 7.09
CA ALA A 23 12.16 1.84 6.09
C ALA A 23 11.38 2.34 4.86
N PRO A 24 11.96 3.26 4.07
CA PRO A 24 11.33 3.72 2.83
C PRO A 24 11.11 2.58 1.83
N ILE A 25 9.97 2.60 1.16
CA ILE A 25 9.56 1.64 0.13
C ILE A 25 9.26 2.29 -1.23
N ALA A 26 9.15 3.62 -1.28
CA ALA A 26 8.94 4.39 -2.50
C ALA A 26 9.56 5.79 -2.38
N GLU A 27 10.02 6.35 -3.51
CA GLU A 27 10.54 7.72 -3.58
C GLU A 27 9.41 8.76 -3.76
N GLU A 28 8.36 8.37 -4.49
CA GLU A 28 7.20 9.21 -4.78
C GLU A 28 5.92 8.52 -4.30
N MET A 29 4.94 9.34 -3.91
CA MET A 29 3.61 8.85 -3.58
C MET A 29 2.87 8.46 -4.86
N ALA A 30 2.18 7.33 -4.83
CA ALA A 30 1.38 6.84 -5.95
C ALA A 30 0.08 6.19 -5.47
N GLU A 31 -0.99 6.40 -6.23
CA GLU A 31 -2.31 5.83 -6.01
C GLU A 31 -2.68 4.87 -7.13
N PHE A 32 -3.37 3.78 -6.77
CA PHE A 32 -3.77 2.72 -7.67
C PHE A 32 -5.21 2.32 -7.37
N ASN A 33 -6.12 2.64 -8.29
CA ASN A 33 -7.56 2.38 -8.15
C ASN A 33 -8.09 1.37 -9.18
N ASP A 34 -7.20 0.82 -10.01
CA ASP A 34 -7.52 -0.19 -11.02
C ASP A 34 -6.29 -1.07 -11.35
N ALA A 35 -6.57 -2.26 -11.88
CA ALA A 35 -5.54 -3.24 -12.20
C ALA A 35 -4.57 -2.81 -13.31
N GLY A 36 -4.96 -1.86 -14.19
CA GLY A 36 -4.11 -1.35 -15.26
C GLY A 36 -2.97 -0.51 -14.68
N ASN A 37 -3.31 0.42 -13.80
CA ASN A 37 -2.34 1.30 -13.13
C ASN A 37 -1.41 0.54 -12.18
N CYS A 38 -1.89 -0.54 -11.55
CA CYS A 38 -1.08 -1.37 -10.65
C CYS A 38 0.20 -1.93 -11.30
N ARG A 39 0.24 -2.11 -12.63
CA ARG A 39 1.40 -2.69 -13.35
C ARG A 39 2.71 -1.94 -13.15
N ARG A 40 2.65 -0.65 -12.78
CA ARG A 40 3.83 0.18 -12.49
C ARG A 40 4.47 -0.12 -11.13
N SER A 41 3.80 -0.87 -10.26
CA SER A 41 4.31 -1.26 -8.94
C SER A 41 4.09 -2.77 -8.70
N PRO A 42 5.17 -3.54 -8.48
CA PRO A 42 5.03 -4.97 -8.14
C PRO A 42 4.29 -5.16 -6.81
N LEU A 43 4.41 -4.21 -5.88
CA LEU A 43 3.67 -4.24 -4.62
C LEU A 43 2.17 -4.00 -4.85
N ALA A 44 1.81 -2.96 -5.62
CA ALA A 44 0.43 -2.65 -5.92
C ALA A 44 -0.25 -3.80 -6.69
N THR A 45 0.44 -4.38 -7.68
CA THR A 45 -0.07 -5.54 -8.44
C THR A 45 -0.38 -6.74 -7.53
N LYS A 46 0.48 -7.03 -6.55
CA LYS A 46 0.23 -8.13 -5.62
C LYS A 46 -0.95 -7.86 -4.69
N ILE A 47 -1.06 -6.65 -4.15
CA ILE A 47 -2.15 -6.28 -3.24
C ILE A 47 -3.49 -6.27 -4.00
N PHE A 48 -3.52 -5.73 -5.21
CA PHE A 48 -4.75 -5.64 -6.00
C PHE A 48 -5.26 -7.00 -6.49
N GLY A 49 -4.43 -8.05 -6.39
CA GLY A 49 -4.86 -9.43 -6.63
C GLY A 49 -5.77 -9.99 -5.54
N PHE A 50 -5.87 -9.33 -4.38
CA PHE A 50 -6.79 -9.75 -3.33
C PHE A 50 -8.21 -9.21 -3.58
N PRO A 51 -9.26 -10.02 -3.38
CA PRO A 51 -10.64 -9.64 -3.70
C PRO A 51 -11.21 -8.52 -2.81
N TRP A 52 -10.51 -8.18 -1.73
CA TRP A 52 -10.90 -7.14 -0.78
C TRP A 52 -10.19 -5.80 -1.02
N ALA A 53 -9.22 -5.73 -1.93
CA ALA A 53 -8.52 -4.49 -2.24
C ALA A 53 -9.25 -3.75 -3.38
N ALA A 54 -9.82 -2.59 -3.07
CA ALA A 54 -10.45 -1.68 -4.03
C ALA A 54 -9.52 -0.52 -4.42
N GLY A 55 -8.61 -0.10 -3.53
CA GLY A 55 -7.65 0.97 -3.80
C GLY A 55 -6.39 0.86 -2.96
N ILE A 56 -5.26 1.28 -3.51
CA ILE A 56 -3.95 1.21 -2.85
C ILE A 56 -3.25 2.56 -2.99
N MET A 57 -2.81 3.12 -1.88
CA MET A 57 -1.94 4.30 -1.84
C MET A 57 -0.59 3.87 -1.28
N ILE A 58 0.47 4.06 -2.04
CA ILE A 58 1.85 3.81 -1.62
C ILE A 58 2.50 5.15 -1.36
N GLY A 59 2.88 5.39 -0.10
CA GLY A 59 3.69 6.52 0.31
C GLY A 59 5.15 6.13 0.50
N HIS A 60 5.92 7.07 1.05
CA HIS A 60 7.36 6.89 1.26
C HIS A 60 7.68 5.67 2.12
N ASP A 61 6.97 5.48 3.23
CA ASP A 61 7.16 4.42 4.23
C ASP A 61 5.83 3.80 4.70
N PHE A 62 4.77 3.95 3.91
CA PHE A 62 3.46 3.40 4.25
C PHE A 62 2.68 2.93 3.02
N VAL A 63 1.71 2.05 3.26
CA VAL A 63 0.68 1.68 2.30
C VAL A 63 -0.69 1.80 2.96
N THR A 64 -1.62 2.51 2.33
CA THR A 64 -3.03 2.48 2.70
C THR A 64 -3.78 1.59 1.72
N ILE A 65 -4.62 0.69 2.22
CA ILE A 65 -5.49 -0.15 1.38
C ILE A 65 -6.94 0.15 1.75
N THR A 66 -7.76 0.38 0.72
CA THR A 66 -9.22 0.55 0.80
C THR A 66 -9.90 -0.57 0.03
#